data_AF-A0A6A4QAK5-F1
#
_entry.id   AF-A0A6A4QAK5-F1
#
_cell.length_a   1.000
_cell.length_b   1.000
_cell.length_c   1.000
_cell.angle_alpha   90.00
_cell.angle_beta   90.00
_cell.angle_gamma   90.00
#
_symmetry.space_group_name_H-M   'P 1'
#
loop_
_entity.id
_entity.type
_entity.pdbx_description
1 polymer ?
#
loop_
_entity_poly.entity_id
_entity_poly.type
_entity_poly.pdbx_seq_one_letter_code
_entity_poly.pdbx_strand_id
1 'polypeptide(L)'
;MSCREGFMSPQTETKASVGFKAGVKDYKLTYYTPDYETKDNGILAAFRVTLQPGVPPEDADAMVAAESSTCTWTIVWTDELTSLDCYKG
;
A
#
# COMPACT_ATOMS: atom_id res chain seq x y z
N MET A 1 -43.58 -22.18 14.66
CA MET A 1 -43.18 -21.02 13.85
C MET A 1 -41.69 -20.80 14.09
N SER A 2 -40.84 -21.40 13.26
CA SER A 2 -39.38 -21.30 13.39
C SER A 2 -38.88 -20.40 12.26
N CYS A 3 -38.76 -19.10 12.54
CA CYS A 3 -38.15 -18.15 11.63
C CYS A 3 -36.64 -18.27 11.82
N ARG A 4 -35.98 -19.11 11.01
CA ARG A 4 -34.53 -19.07 10.84
C ARG A 4 -34.23 -17.86 9.94
N GLU A 5 -33.78 -16.77 10.55
CA GLU A 5 -33.23 -15.63 9.83
C GLU A 5 -31.94 -16.07 9.13
N GLY A 6 -32.02 -16.24 7.81
CA GLY A 6 -30.85 -16.37 6.96
C GLY A 6 -30.17 -15.02 6.88
N PHE A 7 -29.08 -14.83 7.62
CA PHE A 7 -28.18 -13.70 7.47
C PHE A 7 -27.51 -13.81 6.09
N MET A 8 -28.14 -13.23 5.06
CA MET A 8 -27.50 -13.04 3.77
C MET A 8 -26.50 -11.90 3.92
N SER A 9 -25.20 -12.24 4.02
CA SER A 9 -24.14 -11.26 3.83
C SER A 9 -24.30 -10.63 2.44
N PRO A 10 -24.33 -9.29 2.32
CA PRO A 10 -24.34 -8.66 1.00
C PRO A 10 -23.02 -9.04 0.29
N GLN A 11 -23.13 -9.76 -0.82
CA GLN A 11 -21.98 -10.00 -1.69
C GLN A 11 -21.69 -8.70 -2.43
N THR A 12 -20.73 -7.93 -1.92
CA THR A 12 -20.16 -6.78 -2.63
C THR A 12 -19.48 -7.29 -3.89
N GLU A 13 -19.96 -6.88 -5.06
CA GLU A 13 -19.29 -7.16 -6.32
C GLU A 13 -18.01 -6.31 -6.42
N THR A 14 -16.86 -6.97 -6.30
CA THR A 14 -15.55 -6.35 -6.50
C THR A 14 -15.35 -6.07 -7.99
N LYS A 15 -15.39 -4.79 -8.39
CA LYS A 15 -14.93 -4.34 -9.72
C LYS A 15 -13.39 -4.32 -9.79
N ALA A 16 -12.78 -5.44 -9.46
CA ALA A 16 -11.36 -5.67 -9.66
C ALA A 16 -11.13 -5.85 -11.17
N SER A 17 -10.23 -5.05 -11.76
CA SER A 17 -9.63 -5.41 -13.04
C SER A 17 -9.03 -6.83 -12.95
N VAL A 18 -8.85 -7.51 -14.07
CA VAL A 18 -8.39 -8.92 -14.15
C VAL A 18 -7.00 -9.15 -13.48
N GLY A 19 -6.32 -8.10 -13.03
CA GLY A 19 -5.05 -8.14 -12.31
C GLY A 19 -5.07 -7.76 -10.82
N PHE A 20 -6.20 -7.30 -10.25
CA PHE A 20 -6.23 -6.83 -8.88
C PHE A 20 -6.23 -7.98 -7.87
N LYS A 21 -5.21 -8.00 -7.00
CA LYS A 21 -5.11 -8.96 -5.89
C LYS A 21 -5.16 -8.24 -4.56
N ALA A 22 -6.29 -8.37 -3.87
CA ALA A 22 -6.49 -7.87 -2.52
C ALA A 22 -5.58 -8.58 -1.51
N GLY A 23 -5.25 -7.88 -0.42
CA GLY A 23 -4.49 -8.39 0.70
C GLY A 23 -3.37 -7.46 1.14
N VAL A 24 -2.69 -7.85 2.22
CA VAL A 24 -1.51 -7.17 2.73
C VAL A 24 -0.29 -7.60 1.90
N LYS A 25 0.54 -6.64 1.50
CA LYS A 25 1.84 -6.88 0.85
C LYS A 25 2.90 -6.05 1.55
N ASP A 26 4.15 -6.51 1.45
CA ASP A 26 5.29 -5.77 1.98
C ASP A 26 5.51 -4.47 1.20
N TYR A 27 5.64 -3.35 1.93
CA TYR A 27 5.85 -2.01 1.33
C TYR A 27 7.10 -1.95 0.44
N LYS A 28 8.14 -2.72 0.80
CA LYS A 28 9.40 -2.83 0.06
C LYS A 28 9.21 -3.18 -1.42
N LEU A 29 8.18 -3.98 -1.75
CA LEU A 29 7.94 -4.39 -3.13
C LEU A 29 7.57 -3.23 -4.06
N THR A 30 6.99 -2.15 -3.51
CA THR A 30 6.46 -1.05 -4.32
C THR A 30 7.21 0.27 -4.08
N TYR A 31 7.67 0.50 -2.84
CA TYR A 31 8.21 1.78 -2.38
C TYR A 31 9.73 1.76 -2.09
N TYR A 32 10.40 0.61 -2.21
CA TYR A 32 11.86 0.56 -2.08
C TYR A 32 12.53 0.52 -3.45
N THR A 33 13.04 1.67 -3.90
CA THR A 33 13.76 1.81 -5.17
C THR A 33 15.13 2.43 -4.96
N PRO A 34 16.17 1.63 -4.63
CA PRO A 34 17.50 2.15 -4.30
C PRO A 34 18.19 2.85 -5.49
N ASP A 35 17.80 2.50 -6.72
CA ASP A 35 18.34 3.08 -7.95
C ASP A 35 17.52 4.27 -8.47
N TYR A 36 16.61 4.84 -7.66
CA TYR A 36 15.83 5.99 -8.07
C TYR A 36 16.70 7.24 -8.23
N GLU A 37 16.74 7.79 -9.44
CA GLU A 37 17.39 9.06 -9.72
C GLU A 37 16.53 10.22 -9.21
N THR A 38 17.11 11.03 -8.32
CA THR A 38 16.43 12.20 -7.78
C THR A 38 16.23 13.25 -8.88
N LYS A 39 15.04 13.84 -8.90
CA LYS A 39 14.68 14.92 -9.83
C LYS A 39 14.69 16.25 -9.09
N ASP A 40 15.06 17.32 -9.79
CA ASP A 40 15.15 18.67 -9.22
C ASP A 40 13.80 19.21 -8.69
N ASN A 41 12.68 18.65 -9.17
CA ASN A 41 11.33 19.02 -8.75
C ASN A 41 10.78 18.17 -7.59
N GLY A 42 11.53 17.16 -7.13
CA GLY A 42 11.14 16.31 -6.01
C GLY A 42 11.42 16.95 -4.65
N ILE A 43 10.70 16.50 -3.62
CA ILE A 43 10.94 16.90 -2.23
C ILE A 43 11.72 15.78 -1.54
N LEU A 44 12.91 16.10 -1.01
CA LEU A 44 13.73 15.16 -0.25
C LEU A 44 13.49 15.35 1.25
N ALA A 45 13.24 14.25 1.96
CA ALA A 45 13.09 14.22 3.41
C ALA A 45 14.06 13.19 4.01
N ALA A 46 14.78 13.59 5.06
CA ALA A 46 15.66 12.69 5.80
C ALA A 46 15.02 12.35 7.15
N PHE A 47 14.83 11.06 7.41
CA PHE A 47 14.24 10.57 8.64
C PHE A 47 15.27 9.84 9.50
N ARG A 48 15.19 10.07 10.81
CA ARG A 48 15.85 9.20 11.79
C ARG A 48 14.79 8.25 12.35
N VAL A 49 14.87 6.99 11.98
CA VAL A 49 13.90 5.97 12.39
C VAL A 49 14.52 5.09 13.47
N THR A 50 13.80 4.86 14.57
CA THR A 50 14.16 3.87 15.60
C THR A 50 13.23 2.68 15.43
N LEU A 51 13.78 1.53 15.06
CA LEU A 51 13.00 0.35 14.72
C LEU A 51 12.65 -0.49 15.94
N GLN A 52 11.49 -1.16 15.86
CA GLN A 52 11.21 -2.25 16.78
C GLN A 52 12.16 -3.42 16.52
N PRO A 53 12.58 -4.17 17.55
CA PRO A 53 13.45 -5.33 17.38
C PRO A 53 12.87 -6.34 16.36
N GLY A 54 13.65 -6.71 15.37
CA GLY A 54 13.26 -7.69 14.34
C GLY A 54 12.64 -7.11 13.06
N VAL A 55 12.45 -5.79 12.98
CA VAL A 55 12.01 -5.11 11.75
C VAL A 55 13.23 -4.76 10.88
N PRO A 56 13.29 -5.21 9.61
CA PRO A 56 14.35 -4.82 8.68
C PRO A 56 14.34 -3.31 8.39
N PRO A 57 15.50 -2.65 8.28
CA PRO A 57 15.55 -1.22 7.96
C PRO A 57 14.88 -0.85 6.64
N GLU A 58 15.04 -1.67 5.59
CA GLU A 58 14.49 -1.38 4.27
C GLU A 58 12.97 -1.41 4.25
N ASP A 59 12.35 -2.28 5.07
CA ASP A 59 10.90 -2.36 5.19
C ASP A 59 10.35 -1.14 5.93
N ALA A 60 11.09 -0.64 6.91
CA ALA A 60 10.71 0.56 7.64
C ALA A 60 10.86 1.82 6.80
N ASP A 61 11.95 1.95 6.03
CA ASP A 61 12.14 3.07 5.11
C ASP A 61 11.05 3.05 4.01
N ALA A 62 10.76 1.87 3.45
CA ALA A 62 9.67 1.72 2.50
C ALA A 62 8.31 2.06 3.11
N MET A 63 8.06 1.68 4.36
CA MET A 63 6.81 2.03 5.06
C MET A 63 6.70 3.55 5.29
N VAL A 64 7.79 4.22 5.65
CA VAL A 64 7.81 5.68 5.82
C VAL A 64 7.50 6.37 4.49
N ALA A 65 8.13 5.95 3.39
CA ALA A 65 7.84 6.49 2.05
C ALA A 65 6.40 6.20 1.62
N ALA A 66 5.91 4.99 1.88
CA ALA A 66 4.59 4.53 1.48
C ALA A 66 3.45 5.28 2.20
N GLU A 67 3.47 5.31 3.53
CA GLU A 67 2.39 5.90 4.35
C GLU A 67 2.42 7.44 4.35
N SER A 68 3.54 8.05 3.97
CA SER A 68 3.63 9.51 3.79
C SER A 68 3.23 9.99 2.39
N SER A 69 3.04 9.07 1.44
CA SER A 69 2.64 9.38 0.07
C SER A 69 1.23 8.84 -0.23
N THR A 70 1.13 7.58 -0.64
CA THR A 70 -0.08 7.03 -1.28
C THR A 70 -0.56 5.70 -0.71
N CYS A 71 0.20 5.03 0.16
CA CYS A 71 -0.12 3.69 0.61
C CYS A 71 -1.04 3.66 1.84
N THR A 72 -1.60 2.47 2.09
CA THR A 72 -2.22 2.08 3.35
C THR A 72 -1.88 0.62 3.64
N TRP A 73 -2.23 0.12 4.82
CA TRP A 73 -1.89 -1.22 5.34
C TRP A 73 -2.35 -2.42 4.49
N THR A 74 -3.19 -2.21 3.47
CA THR A 74 -3.65 -3.22 2.53
C THR A 74 -3.77 -2.61 1.14
N ILE A 75 -3.66 -3.45 0.11
CA ILE A 75 -3.85 -3.03 -1.26
C ILE A 75 -5.30 -2.65 -1.52
N VAL A 76 -5.49 -1.51 -2.18
CA VAL A 76 -6.81 -0.98 -2.55
C VAL A 76 -6.94 -0.91 -4.08
N TRP A 77 -8.12 -1.27 -4.59
CA TRP A 77 -8.35 -1.36 -6.04
C TRP A 77 -8.32 0.00 -6.73
N THR A 78 -8.50 1.09 -5.97
CA THR A 78 -8.43 2.46 -6.46
C THR A 78 -7.03 2.85 -6.95
N ASP A 79 -5.99 2.13 -6.54
CA ASP A 79 -4.63 2.35 -7.04
C ASP A 79 -4.55 2.16 -8.56
N GLU A 80 -5.36 1.25 -9.13
CA GLU A 80 -5.43 1.00 -10.58
C GLU A 80 -6.07 2.14 -11.37
N LEU A 81 -6.70 3.12 -10.70
CA LEU A 81 -7.30 4.30 -11.34
C LEU A 81 -6.31 5.46 -11.50
N THR A 82 -5.09 5.33 -10.98
CA THR A 82 -4.08 6.39 -10.97
C THR A 82 -2.73 5.86 -11.47
N SER A 83 -1.84 6.77 -11.91
CA SER A 83 -0.46 6.39 -12.23
C SER A 83 0.36 6.33 -10.95
N LEU A 84 0.27 5.20 -10.23
CA LEU A 84 0.92 5.03 -8.93
C LEU A 84 2.43 5.29 -8.99
N ASP A 85 3.10 4.91 -10.09
CA ASP A 85 4.54 5.16 -10.27
C ASP A 85 4.92 6.65 -10.31
N CYS A 86 3.98 7.54 -10.59
CA CYS A 86 4.22 8.99 -10.58
C CYS A 86 3.95 9.63 -9.20
N TYR A 87 3.21 8.97 -8.32
CA TYR A 87 2.77 9.54 -7.04
C TYR A 87 3.32 8.84 -5.81
N LYS A 88 3.90 7.64 -5.98
CA LYS A 88 4.63 6.97 -4.90
C LYS A 88 5.90 7.74 -4.54
N GLY A 89 6.19 7.79 -3.23
CA GLY A 89 7.41 8.36 -2.67
C GLY A 89 8.63 7.47 -2.81
#